data_AF-A0AAX1X0G2-F1
#
_entry.id   AF-A0AAX1X0G2-F1
#
_cell.length_a   1.000
_cell.length_b   1.000
_cell.length_c   1.000
_cell.angle_alpha   90.00
_cell.angle_beta   90.00
_cell.angle_gamma   90.00
#
_symmetry.space_group_name_H-M   'P 1'
#
loop_
_entity.id
_entity.type
_entity.pdbx_description
1 polymer ?
#
loop_
_entity_poly.entity_id
_entity_poly.type
_entity_poly.pdbx_seq_one_letter_code
_entity_poly.pdbx_strand_id
1 'polypeptide(L)'
;MHQTPACSEPSEPTLVDIALVGVDNLSALSRLLSAKDGAALFSGLDLDEQKAIFDLYGVTLTAVRSTLHELRAESRPEVLHG
;
A
#
# COMPACT_ATOMS: atom_id res chain seq x y z
N MET A 1 -36.20 -5.64 -28.86
CA MET A 1 -35.03 -6.36 -28.32
C MET A 1 -34.00 -5.32 -27.88
N HIS A 2 -34.03 -4.88 -26.62
CA HIS A 2 -33.01 -3.97 -26.08
C HIS A 2 -32.02 -4.79 -25.26
N GLN A 3 -30.78 -4.84 -25.74
CA GLN A 3 -29.67 -5.44 -25.01
C GLN A 3 -29.31 -4.53 -23.83
N THR A 4 -29.48 -5.03 -22.62
CA THR A 4 -28.92 -4.44 -21.41
C THR A 4 -27.39 -4.50 -21.52
N PRO A 5 -26.65 -3.40 -21.29
CA PRO A 5 -25.19 -3.48 -21.22
C PRO A 5 -24.82 -4.39 -20.06
N ALA A 6 -23.95 -5.36 -20.30
CA ALA A 6 -23.35 -6.15 -19.24
C ALA A 6 -22.67 -5.17 -18.28
N CYS A 7 -23.25 -5.03 -17.09
CA CYS A 7 -22.66 -4.28 -15.99
C CYS A 7 -21.47 -5.12 -15.53
N SER A 8 -20.27 -4.78 -16.00
CA SER A 8 -19.04 -5.38 -15.48
C SER A 8 -18.97 -5.04 -13.99
N GLU A 9 -19.11 -6.05 -13.14
CA GLU A 9 -18.86 -5.87 -11.71
C GLU A 9 -17.43 -5.38 -11.48
N PRO A 10 -17.18 -4.50 -10.50
CA PRO A 10 -15.83 -4.07 -10.19
C PRO A 10 -15.02 -5.30 -9.75
N SER A 11 -14.03 -5.68 -10.56
CA SER A 11 -13.08 -6.72 -10.20
C SER A 11 -12.43 -6.37 -8.86
N GLU A 12 -12.32 -7.36 -7.97
CA GLU A 12 -11.60 -7.19 -6.72
C GLU A 12 -10.15 -6.77 -6.98
N PRO A 13 -9.59 -5.85 -6.17
CA PRO A 13 -8.21 -5.40 -6.35
C PRO A 13 -7.24 -6.56 -6.17
N THR A 14 -6.29 -6.68 -7.10
CA THR A 14 -5.24 -7.70 -7.02
C THR A 14 -4.25 -7.37 -5.90
N LEU A 15 -3.48 -8.36 -5.46
CA LEU A 15 -2.36 -8.14 -4.52
C LEU A 15 -1.36 -7.10 -5.06
N VAL A 16 -1.17 -7.03 -6.38
CA VAL A 16 -0.33 -6.01 -7.01
C VAL A 16 -0.94 -4.61 -6.83
N ASP A 17 -2.25 -4.45 -7.06
CA ASP A 17 -2.94 -3.17 -6.88
C ASP A 17 -2.83 -2.67 -5.43
N ILE A 18 -3.01 -3.58 -4.46
CA ILE A 18 -2.87 -3.29 -3.02
C ILE A 18 -1.43 -2.85 -2.68
N ALA A 19 -0.43 -3.57 -3.19
CA ALA A 19 0.97 -3.23 -2.95
C ALA A 19 1.35 -1.86 -3.55
N LEU A 20 0.85 -1.54 -4.75
CA LEU A 20 1.09 -0.25 -5.40
C LEU A 20 0.53 0.92 -4.59
N VAL A 21 -0.72 0.82 -4.13
CA VAL A 21 -1.33 1.84 -3.26
C VAL A 21 -0.52 2.04 -1.97
N GLY A 22 -0.05 0.94 -1.37
CA GLY A 22 0.81 1.02 -0.19
C GLY A 22 2.13 1.74 -0.46
N VAL A 23 2.80 1.45 -1.58
CA VAL A 23 4.04 2.14 -1.98
C VAL A 23 3.79 3.63 -2.26
N ASP A 24 2.70 3.97 -2.93
CA ASP A 24 2.34 5.37 -3.21
C ASP A 24 2.11 6.17 -1.93
N ASN A 25 1.41 5.58 -0.95
CA ASN A 25 1.19 6.21 0.36
C ASN A 25 2.51 6.46 1.12
N LEU A 26 3.41 5.47 1.14
CA LEU A 26 4.73 5.62 1.75
C LEU A 26 5.57 6.70 1.06
N SER A 27 5.51 6.74 -0.27
CA SER A 27 6.20 7.74 -1.10
C SER A 27 5.67 9.15 -0.85
N ALA A 28 4.34 9.31 -0.78
CA ALA A 28 3.69 10.59 -0.49
C ALA A 28 4.08 11.12 0.89
N LEU A 29 4.05 10.26 1.92
CA LEU A 29 4.44 10.64 3.27
C LEU A 29 5.93 10.99 3.36
N SER A 30 6.81 10.21 2.70
CA SER A 30 8.24 10.50 2.62
C SER A 30 8.51 11.87 1.96
N ARG A 31 7.81 12.19 0.86
CA ARG A 31 7.93 13.49 0.18
C ARG A 31 7.41 14.63 1.05
N LEU A 32 6.29 14.44 1.75
CA LEU A 32 5.73 15.42 2.66
C LEU A 32 6.73 15.77 3.77
N LEU A 33 7.32 14.76 4.42
CA LEU A 33 8.29 14.95 5.50
C LEU A 33 9.66 15.48 5.00
N SER A 34 9.98 15.27 3.72
CA SER A 34 11.19 15.82 3.10
C SER A 34 11.04 17.29 2.71
N ALA A 35 9.80 17.77 2.53
CA ALA A 35 9.53 19.17 2.26
C ALA A 35 9.72 20.00 3.54
N LYS A 36 10.40 21.15 3.43
CA LYS A 36 10.70 22.02 4.58
C LYS A 36 9.46 22.38 5.39
N ASP A 37 8.36 22.72 4.71
CA ASP A 37 7.10 23.08 5.36
C ASP A 37 6.41 21.86 5.97
N GLY A 38 6.50 20.69 5.33
CA GLY A 38 5.93 19.45 5.87
C GLY A 38 6.68 18.95 7.10
N ALA A 39 8.01 19.08 7.13
CA ALA A 39 8.82 18.80 8.31
C ALA A 39 8.47 19.74 9.48
N ALA A 40 8.28 21.04 9.19
CA ALA A 40 7.89 22.03 10.19
C ALA A 40 6.48 21.76 10.76
N LEU A 41 5.51 21.44 9.89
CA LEU A 41 4.16 21.04 10.31
C LEU A 41 4.21 19.79 11.16
N PHE A 42 4.96 18.76 10.74
CA PHE A 42 5.12 17.52 11.49
C PHE A 42 5.73 17.75 12.87
N SER A 43 6.79 18.57 12.97
CA SER A 43 7.42 18.89 14.26
C SER A 43 6.51 19.70 15.19
N GLY A 44 5.50 20.37 14.64
CA GLY A 44 4.52 21.17 15.38
C GLY A 44 3.35 20.35 15.95
N LEU A 45 3.24 19.07 15.59
CA LEU A 45 2.23 18.15 16.11
C LEU A 45 2.59 17.66 17.52
N ASP A 46 1.58 17.18 18.25
CA ASP A 46 1.80 16.52 19.54
C ASP A 46 2.54 15.18 19.34
N LEU A 47 3.25 14.73 20.38
CA LEU A 47 4.05 13.49 20.31
C LEU A 47 3.21 12.27 19.92
N ASP A 48 1.97 12.20 20.40
CA ASP A 48 1.04 11.10 20.07
C ASP A 48 0.63 11.13 18.59
N GLU A 49 0.46 12.32 18.01
CA GLU A 49 0.13 12.51 16.59
C GLU A 49 1.33 12.17 15.70
N GLN A 50 2.53 12.62 16.09
CA GLN A 50 3.78 12.24 15.41
C GLN A 50 3.98 10.72 15.44
N LYS A 51 3.72 10.09 16.59
CA LYS A 51 3.78 8.63 16.74
C LYS A 51 2.75 7.94 15.86
N ALA A 52 1.52 8.43 15.81
CA ALA A 52 0.47 7.85 14.96
C ALA A 52 0.86 7.85 13.47
N ILE A 53 1.52 8.90 12.99
CA ILE A 53 2.03 8.98 11.62
C ILE A 53 3.14 7.94 11.37
N PHE A 54 4.09 7.78 12.31
CA PHE A 54 5.12 6.74 12.19
C PHE A 54 4.55 5.32 12.28
N ASP A 55 3.57 5.10 13.15
CA ASP A 55 2.88 3.82 13.27
C ASP A 55 2.15 3.49 11.96
N LEU A 56 1.46 4.45 11.36
CA LEU A 56 0.81 4.29 10.05
C LEU A 56 1.82 3.94 8.95
N TYR A 57 2.99 4.60 8.94
CA TYR A 57 4.08 4.28 8.02
C TYR A 57 4.57 2.83 8.22
N GLY A 58 4.78 2.41 9.47
CA GLY A 58 5.21 1.07 9.81
C GLY A 58 4.20 -0.02 9.41
N VAL A 59 2.91 0.21 9.67
CA VAL A 59 1.82 -0.69 9.27
C VAL A 59 1.75 -0.82 7.75
N THR A 60 1.78 0.30 7.03
CA THR A 60 1.71 0.30 5.57
C THR A 60 2.91 -0.42 4.95
N LEU A 61 4.12 -0.16 5.45
CA LEU A 61 5.34 -0.85 4.98
C LEU A 61 5.28 -2.36 5.25
N THR A 62 4.76 -2.76 6.42
CA THR A 62 4.60 -4.18 6.76
C THR A 62 3.61 -4.84 5.81
N ALA A 63 2.47 -4.22 5.54
CA ALA A 63 1.48 -4.73 4.59
C ALA A 63 2.08 -4.91 3.20
N VAL A 64 2.76 -3.90 2.66
CA VAL A 64 3.43 -3.99 1.35
C VAL A 64 4.43 -5.15 1.31
N ARG A 65 5.25 -5.31 2.34
CA ARG A 65 6.22 -6.41 2.42
C ARG A 65 5.54 -7.77 2.44
N SER A 66 4.47 -7.94 3.23
CA SER A 66 3.69 -9.18 3.29
C SER A 66 3.09 -9.51 1.92
N THR A 67 2.46 -8.54 1.26
CA THR A 67 1.88 -8.72 -0.08
C THR A 67 2.93 -9.11 -1.12
N LEU A 68 4.12 -8.49 -1.10
CA LEU A 68 5.21 -8.87 -1.99
C LEU A 68 5.75 -10.27 -1.70
N HIS A 69 5.76 -10.69 -0.43
CA HIS A 69 6.12 -12.06 -0.05
C HIS A 69 5.11 -13.09 -0.56
N GLU A 70 3.81 -12.79 -0.47
CA GLU A 70 2.73 -13.62 -1.00
C GLU A 70 2.82 -13.77 -2.52
N LEU A 71 2.97 -12.65 -3.24
CA LEU A 71 3.17 -12.66 -4.69
C LEU A 71 4.38 -13.52 -5.10
N ARG A 72 5.48 -13.44 -4.35
CA ARG A 72 6.67 -14.26 -4.59
C ARG A 72 6.40 -15.75 -4.33
N ALA A 73 5.60 -16.09 -3.33
CA ALA A 73 5.24 -17.47 -3.04
C ALA A 73 4.37 -18.07 -4.15
N GLU A 74 3.39 -17.31 -4.64
CA GLU A 74 2.52 -17.70 -5.75
C GLU A 74 3.28 -17.86 -7.08
N SER A 75 4.35 -17.08 -7.27
CA SER A 75 5.20 -17.14 -8.47
C SER A 75 6.22 -18.28 -8.47
N ARG A 76 6.34 -19.08 -7.40
CA ARG A 76 7.29 -20.21 -7.36
C ARG A 76 6.64 -21.44 -7.98
N PRO A 77 7.25 -22.07 -9.01
CA PRO A 77 6.77 -23.34 -9.49
C PRO A 77 6.92 -24.37 -8.37
N GLU A 78 5.83 -25.08 -8.04
CA GLU A 78 5.90 -26.27 -7.22
C GLU A 78 6.94 -27.19 -7.86
N VAL A 79 8.04 -27.46 -7.16
CA VAL A 79 8.97 -28.49 -7.60
C VAL A 79 8.24 -29.80 -7.39
N LEU A 80 7.52 -30.25 -8.42
CA LEU A 80 6.98 -31.59 -8.59
C LEU A 80 8.13 -32.58 -8.40
N HIS A 81 8.31 -33.02 -7.16
CA HIS A 81 9.14 -34.18 -6.85
C HIS A 81 8.25 -35.40 -7.10
N GLY A 82 8.40 -35.97 -8.30
CA GLY A 82 7.98 -37.32 -8.66
C GLY A 82 9.21 -38.13 -9.05
#